data_AF-A0A3A0AP18-F1
#
_entry.id   AF-A0A3A0AP18-F1
#
_cell.length_a   1.000
_cell.length_b   1.000
_cell.length_c   1.000
_cell.angle_alpha   90.00
_cell.angle_beta   90.00
_cell.angle_gamma   90.00
#
_symmetry.space_group_name_H-M   'P 1'
#
loop_
_entity.id
_entity.type
_entity.pdbx_description
1 polymer ?
#
loop_
_entity_poly.entity_id
_entity_poly.type
_entity_poly.pdbx_seq_one_letter_code
_entity_poly.pdbx_strand_id
1 'polypeptide(L)'
;MAPVNLQMDHSSEDTQTRLNALAAALDSTPVITWLAQQRKLGTLDRATLRRGVMMRMIWQVAYYTSTSLVANIDYLLGRSAWESDVRATLAVDICAMRSAFAAAGHRLAYSNGPRKGYYIRGRPELDPQLVRGIRGAVAEVDPAQLAIIGRHSAAERFEQAAAMIEFVQRAGALRLRQRQPHLSEAEALYRVRQGKTN
;
A
#
# COMPACT_ATOMS: atom_id res chain seq x y z
N MET A 1 54.47 19.70 1.54
CA MET A 1 53.28 18.86 1.29
C MET A 1 52.34 19.03 2.46
N ALA A 2 51.22 19.74 2.26
CA ALA A 2 50.20 19.91 3.30
C ALA A 2 49.25 18.71 3.30
N PRO A 3 48.78 18.23 4.46
CA PRO A 3 47.83 17.13 4.53
C PRO A 3 46.47 17.58 3.99
N VAL A 4 45.97 16.85 2.99
CA VAL A 4 44.59 16.99 2.51
C VAL A 4 43.67 16.49 3.62
N ASN A 5 43.00 17.43 4.29
CA ASN A 5 41.99 17.12 5.29
C ASN A 5 40.74 16.61 4.54
N LEU A 6 40.61 15.29 4.42
CA LEU A 6 39.41 14.60 3.95
C LEU A 6 38.33 14.75 5.02
N GLN A 7 37.67 15.90 5.02
CA GLN A 7 36.49 16.15 5.81
C GLN A 7 35.37 15.30 5.21
N MET A 8 35.17 14.10 5.77
CA MET A 8 34.08 13.22 5.35
C MET A 8 32.75 13.94 5.54
N ASP A 9 32.00 14.01 4.45
CA ASP A 9 30.71 14.68 4.38
C ASP A 9 29.67 13.96 5.24
N HIS A 10 29.42 14.49 6.44
CA HIS A 10 28.42 14.01 7.39
C HIS A 10 26.99 13.94 6.80
N SER A 11 26.73 14.59 5.64
CA SER A 11 25.44 14.53 4.94
C SER A 11 25.13 13.15 4.33
N SER A 12 26.17 12.39 3.95
CA SER A 12 26.01 11.10 3.29
C SER A 12 25.54 10.00 4.27
N GLU A 13 26.06 10.03 5.50
CA GLU A 13 25.76 9.03 6.53
C GLU A 13 24.32 9.15 7.07
N ASP A 14 23.83 10.37 7.28
CA ASP A 14 22.43 10.62 7.67
C ASP A 14 21.45 10.15 6.58
N THR A 15 21.77 10.43 5.31
CA THR A 15 20.96 10.01 4.16
C THR A 15 20.83 8.48 4.09
N GLN A 16 21.94 7.75 4.20
CA GLN A 16 21.91 6.28 4.14
C GLN A 16 21.16 5.69 5.34
N THR A 17 21.32 6.27 6.53
CA THR A 17 20.60 5.86 7.74
C THR A 17 19.09 6.00 7.55
N ARG A 18 18.62 7.13 7.00
CA ARG A 18 17.21 7.35 6.68
C ARG A 18 16.69 6.35 5.63
N LEU A 19 17.48 6.04 4.61
CA LEU A 19 17.09 5.04 3.61
C LEU A 19 16.99 3.64 4.19
N ASN A 20 17.89 3.26 5.08
CA ASN A 20 17.81 1.98 5.79
C ASN A 20 16.53 1.91 6.63
N ALA A 21 16.20 2.98 7.36
CA ALA A 21 14.95 3.07 8.13
C ALA A 21 13.72 2.98 7.22
N LEU A 22 13.74 3.63 6.06
CA LEU A 22 12.66 3.53 5.07
C LEU A 22 12.51 2.11 4.51
N ALA A 23 13.60 1.41 4.22
CA ALA A 23 13.58 0.02 3.76
C ALA A 23 12.96 -0.92 4.80
N ALA A 24 13.32 -0.73 6.07
CA ALA A 24 12.81 -1.52 7.18
C ALA A 24 11.33 -1.25 7.48
N ALA A 25 10.82 -0.06 7.14
CA ALA A 25 9.45 0.38 7.39
C ALA A 25 8.52 0.23 6.18
N LEU A 26 8.89 -0.56 5.16
CA LEU A 26 8.03 -0.81 4.01
C LEU A 26 6.85 -1.71 4.40
N ASP A 27 5.65 -1.28 4.01
CA ASP A 27 4.38 -1.90 4.35
C ASP A 27 3.39 -1.80 3.17
N SER A 28 2.15 -2.23 3.39
CA SER A 28 1.05 -2.12 2.44
C SER A 28 0.44 -0.72 2.29
N THR A 29 0.98 0.31 2.96
CA THR A 29 0.43 1.68 2.85
C THR A 29 0.59 2.21 1.42
N PRO A 30 -0.51 2.58 0.72
CA PRO A 30 -0.43 3.03 -0.66
C PRO A 30 0.56 4.17 -0.86
N VAL A 31 1.33 4.14 -1.96
CA VAL A 31 2.40 5.12 -2.22
C VAL A 31 1.91 6.58 -2.15
N ILE A 32 0.69 6.87 -2.61
CA ILE A 32 0.08 8.21 -2.56
C ILE A 32 -0.19 8.64 -1.11
N THR A 33 -0.75 7.75 -0.30
CA THR A 33 -1.04 8.01 1.12
C THR A 33 0.24 8.27 1.90
N TRP A 34 1.26 7.43 1.70
CA TRP A 34 2.56 7.63 2.32
C TRP A 34 3.21 8.95 1.87
N LEU A 35 3.18 9.26 0.57
CA LEU A 35 3.74 10.49 0.03
C LEU A 35 3.07 11.74 0.62
N ALA A 36 1.74 11.72 0.77
CA ALA A 36 1.00 12.81 1.42
C ALA A 36 1.43 12.99 2.88
N GLN A 37 1.62 11.90 3.62
CA GLN A 37 2.13 11.95 5.00
C GLN A 37 3.55 12.55 5.05
N GLN A 38 4.46 12.12 4.18
CA GLN A 38 5.83 12.66 4.16
C GLN A 38 5.88 14.13 3.78
N ARG A 39 5.05 14.56 2.82
CA ARG A 39 4.93 15.98 2.47
C ARG A 39 4.43 16.84 3.64
N LYS A 40 3.50 16.31 4.44
CA LYS A 40 3.00 16.98 5.65
C LYS A 40 4.08 17.10 6.73
N LEU A 41 4.94 16.08 6.86
CA LEU A 41 6.05 16.10 7.81
C LEU A 41 7.19 17.03 7.36
N GLY A 42 7.45 17.12 6.05
CA GLY A 42 8.46 18.03 5.49
C GLY A 42 9.90 17.70 5.86
N THR A 43 10.18 16.48 6.35
CA THR A 43 11.48 16.10 6.92
C THR A 43 12.46 15.47 5.93
N LEU A 44 11.97 15.03 4.77
CA LEU A 44 12.79 14.35 3.76
C LEU A 44 13.22 15.32 2.68
N ASP A 45 14.51 15.29 2.36
CA ASP A 45 15.02 15.95 1.16
C ASP A 45 14.43 15.30 -0.11
N ARG A 46 14.60 15.98 -1.25
CA ARG A 46 14.03 15.56 -2.53
C ARG A 46 14.54 14.18 -2.98
N ALA A 47 15.81 13.87 -2.78
CA ALA A 47 16.41 12.61 -3.21
C ALA A 47 15.91 11.44 -2.34
N THR A 48 15.85 11.65 -1.02
CA THR A 48 15.32 10.68 -0.05
C THR A 48 13.83 10.42 -0.30
N LEU A 49 13.04 11.47 -0.59
CA LEU A 49 11.64 11.32 -0.95
C LEU A 49 11.46 10.52 -2.25
N ARG A 50 12.25 10.84 -3.28
CA ARG A 50 12.25 10.13 -4.58
C ARG A 50 12.57 8.65 -4.40
N ARG A 51 13.65 8.32 -3.68
CA ARG A 51 14.06 6.95 -3.35
C ARG A 51 12.97 6.22 -2.56
N GLY A 52 12.37 6.87 -1.56
CA GLY A 52 11.28 6.29 -0.77
C GLY A 52 10.04 5.94 -1.61
N VAL A 53 9.65 6.82 -2.54
CA VAL A 53 8.56 6.53 -3.50
C VAL A 53 8.93 5.35 -4.40
N MET A 54 10.13 5.33 -4.98
CA MET A 54 10.60 4.21 -5.82
C MET A 54 10.63 2.88 -5.06
N MET A 55 11.15 2.88 -3.83
CA MET A 55 11.21 1.70 -2.97
C MET A 55 9.81 1.15 -2.70
N ARG A 56 8.85 2.01 -2.36
CA ARG A 56 7.45 1.60 -2.14
C ARG A 56 6.78 1.07 -3.39
N MET A 57 6.99 1.70 -4.54
CA MET A 57 6.47 1.20 -5.81
C MET A 57 6.98 -0.21 -6.11
N ILE A 58 8.30 -0.41 -6.05
CA ILE A 58 8.91 -1.73 -6.29
C ILE A 58 8.45 -2.74 -5.23
N TRP A 59 8.33 -2.29 -3.97
CA TRP A 59 7.82 -3.10 -2.88
C TRP A 59 6.35 -3.47 -3.05
N GLN A 60 5.51 -2.69 -3.74
CA GLN A 60 4.07 -3.01 -3.83
C GLN A 60 3.75 -3.82 -5.08
N VAL A 61 4.17 -3.34 -6.25
CA VAL A 61 3.75 -3.88 -7.55
C VAL A 61 4.80 -4.82 -8.15
N ALA A 62 6.09 -4.63 -7.81
CA ALA A 62 7.23 -5.28 -8.45
C ALA A 62 7.29 -5.09 -9.98
N TYR A 63 8.39 -5.53 -10.58
CA TYR A 63 8.68 -5.50 -12.02
C TYR A 63 8.52 -4.13 -12.69
N TYR A 64 8.81 -3.03 -12.00
CA TYR A 64 8.91 -1.74 -12.66
C TYR A 64 10.18 -1.67 -13.52
N THR A 65 10.04 -1.30 -14.79
CA THR A 65 11.19 -0.96 -15.64
C THR A 65 11.75 0.42 -15.27
N SER A 66 12.99 0.72 -15.66
CA SER A 66 13.59 2.04 -15.49
C SER A 66 12.71 3.15 -16.08
N THR A 67 12.21 2.97 -17.30
CA THR A 67 11.31 3.94 -17.97
C THR A 67 10.03 4.15 -17.17
N SER A 68 9.41 3.08 -16.67
CA SER A 68 8.20 3.22 -15.86
C SER A 68 8.45 3.85 -14.49
N LEU A 69 9.60 3.58 -13.85
CA LEU A 69 9.97 4.28 -12.61
C LEU A 69 10.09 5.78 -12.85
N VAL A 70 10.81 6.17 -13.90
CA VAL A 70 10.97 7.58 -14.28
C VAL A 70 9.62 8.26 -14.50
N ALA A 71 8.77 7.67 -15.35
CA ALA A 71 7.48 8.26 -15.68
C ALA A 71 6.55 8.40 -14.45
N ASN A 72 6.54 7.42 -13.55
CA ASN A 72 5.71 7.48 -12.35
C ASN A 72 6.24 8.48 -11.31
N ILE A 73 7.57 8.60 -11.16
CA ILE A 73 8.16 9.63 -10.31
C ILE A 73 7.89 11.03 -10.88
N ASP A 74 8.00 11.21 -12.20
CA ASP A 74 7.62 12.47 -12.85
C ASP A 74 6.16 12.83 -12.56
N TYR A 75 5.27 11.86 -12.61
CA TYR A 75 3.86 12.05 -12.30
C TYR A 75 3.62 12.41 -10.82
N LEU A 76 4.26 11.69 -9.88
CA LEU A 76 4.00 11.85 -8.45
C LEU A 76 4.73 13.04 -7.81
N LEU A 77 5.98 13.29 -8.23
CA LEU A 77 6.88 14.27 -7.63
C LEU A 77 7.20 15.46 -8.55
N GLY A 78 6.82 15.38 -9.83
CA GLY A 78 7.16 16.38 -10.85
C GLY A 78 8.52 16.13 -11.48
N ARG A 79 8.75 16.66 -12.68
CA ARG A 79 10.02 16.51 -13.42
C ARG A 79 11.25 17.06 -12.68
N SER A 80 11.04 18.05 -11.81
CA SER A 80 12.10 18.62 -10.97
C SER A 80 12.59 17.66 -9.88
N ALA A 81 11.94 16.49 -9.73
CA ALA A 81 12.43 15.40 -8.91
C ALA A 81 13.76 14.85 -9.43
N TRP A 82 14.10 15.02 -10.71
CA TRP A 82 15.36 14.56 -11.29
C TRP A 82 16.38 15.66 -11.41
N GLU A 83 17.66 15.27 -11.43
CA GLU A 83 18.74 16.16 -11.86
C GLU A 83 18.79 16.24 -13.39
N SER A 84 19.75 16.99 -13.93
CA SER A 84 19.91 17.17 -15.38
C SER A 84 20.07 15.86 -16.14
N ASP A 85 20.75 14.87 -15.55
CA ASP A 85 20.84 13.51 -16.09
C ASP A 85 19.98 12.53 -15.28
N VAL A 86 18.78 12.27 -15.80
CA VAL A 86 17.82 11.32 -15.23
C VAL A 86 18.41 9.91 -15.13
N ARG A 87 19.21 9.46 -16.10
CA ARG A 87 19.76 8.09 -16.11
C ARG A 87 20.84 7.93 -15.05
N ALA A 88 21.74 8.90 -14.94
CA ALA A 88 22.76 8.92 -13.89
C ALA A 88 22.10 8.99 -12.50
N THR A 89 21.13 9.89 -12.32
CA THR A 89 20.37 10.01 -11.06
C THR A 89 19.71 8.69 -10.68
N LEU A 90 19.03 8.03 -11.63
CA LEU A 90 18.39 6.74 -11.39
C LEU A 90 19.40 5.66 -11.03
N ALA A 91 20.57 5.61 -11.68
CA ALA A 91 21.60 4.63 -11.37
C ALA A 91 22.13 4.78 -9.94
N VAL A 92 22.37 6.03 -9.49
CA VAL A 92 22.76 6.35 -8.11
C VAL A 92 21.67 5.93 -7.13
N ASP A 93 20.41 6.25 -7.41
CA ASP A 93 19.29 5.89 -6.55
C ASP A 93 19.12 4.36 -6.43
N ILE A 94 19.22 3.62 -7.54
CA ILE A 94 19.17 2.16 -7.53
C ILE A 94 20.32 1.56 -6.71
N CYS A 95 21.52 2.15 -6.77
CA CYS A 95 22.65 1.73 -5.95
C CYS A 95 22.35 1.93 -4.45
N ALA A 96 21.91 3.12 -4.06
CA ALA A 96 21.54 3.41 -2.67
C ALA A 96 20.42 2.51 -2.15
N MET A 97 19.40 2.26 -2.98
CA MET A 97 18.30 1.36 -2.67
C MET A 97 18.77 -0.10 -2.49
N ARG A 98 19.72 -0.59 -3.30
CA ARG A 98 20.30 -1.93 -3.10
C ARG A 98 20.92 -2.07 -1.72
N SER A 99 21.70 -1.08 -1.29
CA SER A 99 22.31 -1.07 0.05
C SER A 99 21.24 -1.03 1.15
N ALA A 100 20.22 -0.19 1.00
CA ALA A 100 19.14 -0.08 1.96
C ALA A 100 18.32 -1.37 2.10
N PHE A 101 17.97 -2.01 0.98
CA PHE A 101 17.29 -3.31 1.01
C PHE A 101 18.18 -4.40 1.60
N ALA A 102 19.48 -4.41 1.30
CA ALA A 102 20.41 -5.38 1.88
C ALA A 102 20.49 -5.25 3.41
N ALA A 103 20.53 -4.02 3.94
CA ALA A 103 20.48 -3.76 5.37
C ALA A 103 19.18 -4.25 6.03
N ALA A 104 18.07 -4.27 5.28
CA ALA A 104 16.78 -4.81 5.71
C ALA A 104 16.63 -6.34 5.47
N GLY A 105 17.69 -7.05 5.06
CA GLY A 105 17.65 -8.49 4.80
C GLY A 105 17.01 -8.90 3.47
N HIS A 106 16.87 -7.95 2.53
CA HIS A 106 16.26 -8.16 1.22
C HIS A 106 17.24 -7.88 0.08
N ARG A 107 16.92 -8.33 -1.14
CA ARG A 107 17.75 -8.05 -2.32
C ARG A 107 16.93 -7.43 -3.45
N LEU A 108 17.25 -6.19 -3.81
CA LEU A 108 16.75 -5.56 -5.03
C LEU A 108 17.44 -6.18 -6.27
N ALA A 109 16.64 -6.80 -7.13
CA ALA A 109 17.07 -7.48 -8.35
C ALA A 109 16.35 -6.92 -9.58
N TYR A 110 16.87 -7.21 -10.78
CA TYR A 110 16.24 -6.88 -12.05
C TYR A 110 16.01 -8.16 -12.84
N SER A 111 14.81 -8.33 -13.40
CA SER A 111 14.47 -9.43 -14.29
C SER A 111 14.48 -8.96 -15.74
N ASN A 112 15.13 -9.73 -16.60
CA ASN A 112 15.08 -9.58 -18.06
C ASN A 112 14.15 -10.63 -18.73
N GLY A 113 13.43 -11.43 -17.93
CA GLY A 113 12.53 -12.47 -18.43
C GLY A 113 11.14 -11.95 -18.82
N PRO A 114 10.12 -12.84 -18.87
CA PRO A 114 8.75 -12.49 -19.25
C PRO A 114 8.14 -11.35 -18.41
N ARG A 115 8.50 -11.29 -17.12
CA ARG A 115 8.22 -10.16 -16.24
C ARG A 115 9.48 -9.31 -16.14
N LYS A 116 9.62 -8.31 -17.01
CA LYS A 116 10.79 -7.42 -17.05
C LYS A 116 10.68 -6.31 -16.02
N GLY A 117 11.72 -6.08 -15.22
CA GLY A 117 11.79 -4.96 -14.28
C GLY A 117 12.39 -5.28 -12.91
N TYR A 118 12.43 -4.26 -12.05
CA TYR A 118 12.95 -4.33 -10.68
C TYR A 118 12.00 -5.03 -9.73
N TYR A 119 12.51 -5.93 -8.89
CA TYR A 119 11.74 -6.62 -7.87
C TYR A 119 12.59 -6.89 -6.62
N ILE A 120 11.93 -7.16 -5.49
CA ILE A 120 12.60 -7.50 -4.23
C ILE A 120 12.56 -9.02 -4.03
N ARG A 121 13.74 -9.65 -4.00
CA ARG A 121 13.89 -11.06 -3.62
C ARG A 121 13.89 -11.18 -2.10
N GLY A 122 13.16 -12.18 -1.61
CA GLY A 122 12.95 -12.39 -0.16
C GLY A 122 11.84 -11.52 0.43
N ARG A 123 11.08 -10.80 -0.40
CA ARG A 123 9.84 -10.14 0.02
C ARG A 123 8.78 -11.22 0.31
N PRO A 124 8.02 -11.12 1.42
CA PRO A 124 6.88 -12.00 1.65
C PRO A 124 5.80 -11.77 0.57
N GLU A 125 5.12 -12.84 0.17
CA GLU A 125 4.08 -12.76 -0.87
C GLU A 125 2.93 -11.81 -0.49
N LEU A 126 2.61 -11.77 0.80
CA LEU A 126 1.63 -10.85 1.39
C LEU A 126 2.27 -10.06 2.52
N ASP A 127 1.81 -8.82 2.70
CA ASP A 127 2.21 -8.01 3.84
C ASP A 127 1.85 -8.71 5.17
N PRO A 128 2.77 -8.82 6.15
CA PRO A 128 2.48 -9.50 7.41
C PRO A 128 1.29 -8.92 8.20
N GLN A 129 1.02 -7.62 8.11
CA GLN A 129 -0.18 -7.01 8.70
C GLN A 129 -1.44 -7.49 7.98
N LEU A 130 -1.41 -7.55 6.65
CA LEU A 130 -2.53 -8.09 5.87
C LEU A 130 -2.76 -9.56 6.20
N VAL A 131 -1.71 -10.37 6.31
CA VAL A 131 -1.83 -11.78 6.74
C VAL A 131 -2.46 -11.89 8.13
N ARG A 132 -2.04 -11.04 9.08
CA ARG A 132 -2.67 -11.01 10.42
C ARG A 132 -4.13 -10.59 10.35
N GLY A 133 -4.47 -9.59 9.55
CA GLY A 133 -5.84 -9.15 9.34
C GLY A 133 -6.72 -10.25 8.74
N ILE A 134 -6.23 -10.94 7.71
CA ILE A 134 -6.90 -12.10 7.11
C ILE A 134 -7.08 -13.20 8.14
N ARG A 135 -6.04 -13.54 8.91
CA ARG A 135 -6.13 -14.58 9.96
C ARG A 135 -7.12 -14.21 11.06
N GLY A 136 -7.14 -12.95 11.49
CA GLY A 136 -8.13 -12.44 12.45
C GLY A 136 -9.55 -12.57 11.90
N ALA A 137 -9.78 -12.09 10.68
CA ALA A 137 -11.07 -12.22 10.01
C ALA A 137 -11.49 -13.68 9.83
N VAL A 138 -10.57 -14.59 9.48
CA VAL A 138 -10.85 -16.02 9.35
C VAL A 138 -11.15 -16.66 10.71
N ALA A 139 -10.47 -16.24 11.79
CA ALA A 139 -10.72 -16.76 13.13
C ALA A 139 -12.09 -16.36 13.68
N GLU A 140 -12.66 -15.25 13.20
CA GLU A 140 -14.02 -14.82 13.53
C GLU A 140 -15.10 -15.58 12.74
N VAL A 141 -14.74 -16.26 11.65
CA VAL A 141 -15.68 -17.03 10.83
C VAL A 141 -15.74 -18.47 11.34
N ASP A 142 -16.94 -18.95 11.64
CA ASP A 142 -17.19 -20.34 12.00
C ASP A 142 -16.81 -21.28 10.83
N PRO A 143 -15.87 -22.24 11.02
CA PRO A 143 -15.51 -23.21 10.00
C PRO A 143 -16.69 -24.01 9.43
N ALA A 144 -17.75 -24.23 10.22
CA ALA A 144 -18.97 -24.87 9.75
C ALA A 144 -19.69 -23.98 8.71
N GLN A 145 -19.72 -22.66 8.90
CA GLN A 145 -20.28 -21.73 7.92
C GLN A 145 -19.46 -21.71 6.63
N LEU A 146 -18.13 -21.75 6.71
CA LEU A 146 -17.27 -21.87 5.52
C LEU A 146 -17.51 -23.18 4.77
N ALA A 147 -17.68 -24.30 5.48
CA ALA A 147 -17.97 -25.59 4.88
C ALA A 147 -19.35 -25.61 4.19
N ILE A 148 -20.34 -24.91 4.73
CA ILE A 148 -21.67 -24.75 4.11
C ILE A 148 -21.56 -23.87 2.86
N ILE A 149 -20.97 -22.67 2.97
CA ILE A 149 -20.81 -21.74 1.84
C ILE A 149 -19.97 -22.36 0.72
N GLY A 150 -18.95 -23.15 1.06
CA GLY A 150 -18.10 -23.84 0.09
C GLY A 150 -18.82 -24.90 -0.74
N ARG A 151 -19.99 -25.39 -0.28
CA ARG A 151 -20.83 -26.34 -1.02
C ARG A 151 -21.86 -25.64 -1.92
N HIS A 152 -22.09 -24.34 -1.74
CA HIS A 152 -23.05 -23.60 -2.54
C HIS A 152 -22.52 -23.33 -3.96
N SER A 153 -23.39 -23.54 -4.94
CA SER A 153 -23.25 -23.04 -6.30
C SER A 153 -23.15 -21.51 -6.34
N ALA A 154 -22.83 -20.96 -7.51
CA ALA A 154 -22.84 -19.51 -7.68
C ALA A 154 -24.24 -18.90 -7.46
N ALA A 155 -25.30 -19.61 -7.87
CA ALA A 155 -26.69 -19.17 -7.71
C ALA A 155 -27.10 -19.15 -6.23
N GLU A 156 -26.82 -20.23 -5.49
CA GLU A 156 -27.14 -20.30 -4.05
C GLU A 156 -26.38 -19.25 -3.24
N ARG A 157 -25.12 -18.95 -3.61
CA ARG A 157 -24.37 -17.83 -2.99
C ARG A 157 -24.99 -16.47 -3.27
N PHE A 158 -25.52 -16.26 -4.47
CA PHE A 158 -26.23 -15.03 -4.82
C PHE A 158 -27.52 -14.90 -4.02
N GLU A 159 -28.32 -15.96 -3.94
CA GLU A 159 -29.56 -16.00 -3.15
C GLU A 159 -29.29 -15.75 -1.66
N GLN A 160 -28.25 -16.39 -1.10
CA GLN A 160 -27.82 -16.17 0.28
C GLN A 160 -27.43 -14.70 0.51
N ALA A 161 -26.65 -14.11 -0.40
CA ALA A 161 -26.27 -12.69 -0.30
C ALA A 161 -27.50 -11.77 -0.37
N ALA A 162 -28.45 -12.04 -1.28
CA ALA A 162 -29.68 -11.27 -1.39
C ALA A 162 -30.52 -11.36 -0.10
N ALA A 163 -30.66 -12.56 0.48
CA ALA A 163 -31.36 -12.77 1.74
C ALA A 163 -30.68 -12.04 2.91
N MET A 164 -29.34 -12.05 2.98
CA MET A 164 -28.59 -11.30 3.99
C MET A 164 -28.80 -9.79 3.86
N ILE A 165 -28.78 -9.26 2.63
CA ILE A 165 -29.05 -7.84 2.36
C ILE A 165 -30.47 -7.47 2.84
N GLU A 166 -31.47 -8.28 2.49
CA GLU A 166 -32.85 -8.05 2.91
C GLU A 166 -33.00 -8.09 4.44
N PHE A 167 -32.37 -9.08 5.10
CA PHE A 167 -32.35 -9.18 6.55
C PHE A 167 -31.78 -7.92 7.21
N VAL A 168 -30.62 -7.44 6.74
CA VAL A 168 -29.97 -6.23 7.27
C VAL A 168 -30.85 -4.99 7.02
N GLN A 169 -31.49 -4.88 5.85
CA GLN A 169 -32.41 -3.78 5.55
C GLN A 169 -33.61 -3.77 6.50
N ARG A 170 -34.24 -4.93 6.74
CA ARG A 170 -35.37 -5.07 7.68
C ARG A 170 -34.96 -4.76 9.12
N ALA A 171 -33.80 -5.26 9.57
CA ALA A 171 -33.26 -4.94 10.88
C ALA A 171 -32.96 -3.44 11.03
N GLY A 172 -32.41 -2.81 9.99
CA GLY A 172 -32.21 -1.37 9.93
C GLY A 172 -33.52 -0.59 10.00
N ALA A 173 -34.55 -1.02 9.28
CA ALA A 173 -35.87 -0.39 9.27
C ALA A 173 -36.54 -0.49 10.64
N LEU A 174 -36.45 -1.63 11.31
CA LEU A 174 -36.91 -1.82 12.68
C LEU A 174 -36.23 -0.84 13.65
N ARG A 175 -34.90 -0.74 13.60
CA ARG A 175 -34.14 0.22 14.44
C ARG A 175 -34.47 1.67 14.13
N LEU A 176 -34.72 2.00 12.86
CA LEU A 176 -35.14 3.35 12.46
C LEU A 176 -36.52 3.70 13.03
N ARG A 177 -37.47 2.77 12.98
CA ARG A 177 -38.81 2.95 13.58
C ARG A 177 -38.78 3.08 15.09
N GLN A 178 -37.88 2.38 15.78
CA GLN A 178 -37.67 2.58 17.22
C GLN A 178 -37.23 4.02 17.55
N ARG A 179 -36.44 4.66 16.67
CA ARG A 179 -36.00 6.06 16.83
C ARG A 179 -37.05 7.07 16.32
N GLN A 180 -37.82 6.69 15.30
CA GLN A 180 -38.83 7.53 14.64
C GLN A 180 -40.16 6.75 14.53
N PRO A 181 -40.95 6.67 15.64
CA PRO A 181 -42.11 5.78 15.71
C PRO A 181 -43.25 6.09 14.74
N HIS A 182 -43.30 7.32 14.21
CA HIS A 182 -44.29 7.76 13.24
C HIS A 182 -44.08 7.18 11.83
N LEU A 183 -42.91 6.61 11.55
CA LEU A 183 -42.62 6.00 10.25
C LEU A 183 -43.33 4.66 10.08
N SER A 184 -43.96 4.47 8.92
CA SER A 184 -44.41 3.16 8.47
C SER A 184 -43.22 2.24 8.17
N GLU A 185 -43.45 0.93 8.13
CA GLU A 185 -42.42 -0.04 7.76
C GLU A 185 -41.88 0.17 6.34
N ALA A 186 -42.78 0.39 5.37
CA ALA A 186 -42.40 0.63 3.98
C ALA A 186 -41.52 1.89 3.84
N GLU A 187 -41.86 2.96 4.56
CA GLU A 187 -41.10 4.20 4.55
C GLU A 187 -39.72 4.03 5.22
N ALA A 188 -39.66 3.33 6.35
CA ALA A 188 -38.40 3.03 7.02
C ALA A 188 -37.48 2.17 6.16
N LEU A 189 -38.01 1.14 5.50
CA LEU A 189 -37.25 0.30 4.54
C LEU A 189 -36.73 1.12 3.37
N TYR A 190 -37.57 1.99 2.79
CA TYR A 190 -37.17 2.88 1.71
C TYR A 190 -36.01 3.79 2.14
N ARG A 191 -36.10 4.42 3.33
CA ARG A 191 -35.05 5.29 3.87
C ARG A 191 -33.75 4.56 4.13
N VAL A 192 -33.79 3.35 4.68
CA VAL A 192 -32.60 2.50 4.90
C VAL A 192 -31.92 2.14 3.58
N ARG A 193 -32.69 1.77 2.55
CA ARG A 193 -32.16 1.47 1.21
C ARG A 193 -31.49 2.67 0.55
N GLN A 194 -31.96 3.88 0.85
CA GLN A 194 -31.39 5.14 0.37
C GLN A 194 -30.23 5.66 1.23
N GLY A 195 -29.85 4.95 2.30
CA GLY A 195 -28.83 5.40 3.25
C GLY A 195 -29.26 6.60 4.12
N LYS A 196 -30.54 6.97 4.12
CA LYS A 196 -31.10 8.12 4.85
C LYS A 196 -31.57 7.70 6.24
N THR A 197 -30.63 7.42 7.14
CA THR A 197 -30.93 6.89 8.49
C THR A 197 -30.73 7.89 9.63
N ASN A 198 -30.46 9.15 9.28
CA ASN A 198 -30.31 10.30 10.18
C ASN A 198 -31.64 11.07 10.32
#